data_AF-A0A7S0KZV2-F1
#
_entry.id   AF-A0A7S0KZV2-F1
#
_cell.length_a   1.000
_cell.length_b   1.000
_cell.length_c   1.000
_cell.angle_alpha   90.00
_cell.angle_beta   90.00
_cell.angle_gamma   90.00
#
_symmetry.space_group_name_H-M   'P 1'
#
loop_
_entity.id
_entity.type
_entity.pdbx_description
1 polymer ?
#
loop_
_entity_poly.entity_id
_entity_poly.type
_entity_poly.pdbx_seq_one_letter_code
_entity_poly.pdbx_strand_id
1 'polypeptide(L)'
;MGPDGKPLKSCMSNSNLRSLHCPSDEESLGVGFGAEDDAGSASTSPPSKPMKRNISFQNIEVREYERAVGDHPCVSSGPPLTIGWKHTDVVSVSLDDYENAKPEARTRVEMMIPRRERENILRTEANATTGEIMKATKSVNIIKGNRKKTAATTDMHHIQEATEFVNRRLKRVTSGKDKDQEQEDLWENAHQVALKKYMNGELDPSLIEESGVKPPTSITFSPSEEDNGLSF
;
A
#
# COMPACT_ATOMS: atom_id res chain seq x y z
N MET A 1 -15.80 32.71 -6.21
CA MET A 1 -16.67 33.88 -5.93
C MET A 1 -18.09 33.37 -5.86
N GLY A 2 -18.76 33.50 -4.72
CA GLY A 2 -20.19 33.15 -4.61
C GLY A 2 -21.08 34.27 -5.16
N PRO A 3 -22.39 34.01 -5.35
CA PRO A 3 -23.34 34.98 -5.94
C PRO A 3 -23.46 36.31 -5.16
N ASP A 4 -22.96 36.37 -3.91
CA ASP A 4 -23.03 37.57 -3.07
C ASP A 4 -21.71 38.39 -3.02
N GLY A 5 -20.73 38.10 -3.88
CA GLY A 5 -19.49 38.89 -3.98
C GLY A 5 -18.59 38.88 -2.75
N LYS A 6 -18.86 38.03 -1.75
CA LYS A 6 -17.99 37.84 -0.57
C LYS A 6 -16.92 36.78 -0.83
N PRO A 7 -15.66 36.98 -0.37
CA PRO A 7 -14.64 35.95 -0.45
C PRO A 7 -15.07 34.71 0.36
N LEU A 8 -14.89 33.52 -0.23
CA LEU A 8 -15.13 32.26 0.46
C LEU A 8 -14.19 32.18 1.68
N LYS A 9 -14.77 32.00 2.87
CA LYS A 9 -14.01 31.84 4.11
C LYS A 9 -13.15 30.58 4.00
N SER A 10 -11.84 30.77 3.86
CA SER A 10 -10.83 29.73 4.02
C SER A 10 -10.93 29.13 5.42
N CYS A 11 -11.16 27.82 5.51
CA CYS A 11 -11.17 27.07 6.77
C CYS A 11 -9.80 26.45 7.12
N MET A 12 -8.70 26.91 6.51
CA MET A 12 -7.37 26.37 6.81
C MET A 12 -6.42 27.44 7.29
N SER A 13 -6.62 27.85 8.54
CA SER A 13 -5.60 28.45 9.39
C SER A 13 -5.89 28.07 10.83
N ASN A 14 -5.20 27.06 11.37
CA ASN A 14 -4.88 27.07 12.79
C ASN A 14 -3.65 26.22 13.08
N SER A 15 -2.51 26.90 13.11
CA SER A 15 -1.36 26.53 13.94
C SER A 15 -1.77 26.65 15.40
N ASN A 16 -2.08 25.53 16.05
CA ASN A 16 -2.09 25.45 17.50
C ASN A 16 -1.65 24.04 17.91
N LEU A 17 -0.36 23.92 18.22
CA LEU A 17 0.12 22.85 19.11
C LEU A 17 -0.59 23.06 20.46
N ARG A 18 -1.64 22.28 20.71
CA ARG A 18 -2.12 22.04 22.06
C ARG A 18 -1.63 20.68 22.51
N SER A 19 -0.77 20.74 23.51
CA SER A 19 -0.39 19.67 24.43
C SER A 19 -1.58 18.77 24.75
N LEU A 20 -1.46 17.48 24.47
CA LEU A 20 -2.40 16.46 24.93
C LEU A 20 -2.17 16.28 26.43
N HIS A 21 -2.93 17.03 27.22
CA HIS A 21 -3.12 16.75 28.64
C HIS A 21 -4.22 15.68 28.71
N CYS A 22 -3.86 14.49 29.19
CA CYS A 22 -4.79 13.39 29.42
C CYS A 22 -5.46 13.60 30.79
N PRO A 23 -6.78 13.84 30.87
CA PRO A 23 -7.48 13.82 32.15
C PRO A 23 -7.65 12.36 32.55
N SER A 24 -7.12 11.98 33.72
CA SER A 24 -7.45 10.70 34.34
C SER A 24 -8.84 10.81 34.94
N ASP A 25 -9.76 10.01 34.40
CA ASP A 25 -11.09 9.77 34.97
C ASP A 25 -10.94 8.98 36.28
N GLU A 26 -11.01 9.69 37.41
CA GLU A 26 -11.33 9.11 38.71
C GLU A 26 -12.83 9.36 38.90
N GLU A 27 -13.66 8.33 38.68
CA GLU A 27 -14.95 8.09 39.37
C GLU A 27 -15.53 6.76 38.84
N SER A 28 -15.27 5.68 39.57
CA SER A 28 -15.96 4.40 39.38
C SER A 28 -16.64 4.03 40.69
N LEU A 29 -17.96 4.04 40.64
CA LEU A 29 -18.89 3.70 41.71
C LEU A 29 -18.77 2.22 42.09
N GLY A 30 -18.29 1.95 43.30
CA GLY A 30 -18.39 0.64 43.94
C GLY A 30 -19.59 0.58 44.86
N VAL A 31 -20.69 -0.02 44.39
CA VAL A 31 -21.83 -0.42 45.23
C VAL A 31 -21.76 -1.94 45.44
N GLY A 32 -21.67 -2.38 46.69
CA GLY A 32 -21.73 -3.78 47.10
C GLY A 32 -22.09 -3.91 48.58
N PHE A 33 -23.30 -4.42 48.84
CA PHE A 33 -23.99 -4.60 50.13
C PHE A 33 -23.53 -5.84 50.93
N GLY A 34 -23.65 -5.77 52.28
CA GLY A 34 -23.83 -6.90 53.23
C GLY A 34 -22.54 -7.40 53.93
N ALA A 35 -22.34 -7.19 55.25
CA ALA A 35 -22.89 -7.97 56.40
C ALA A 35 -22.35 -9.42 56.43
N GLU A 36 -21.79 -10.04 57.48
CA GLU A 36 -21.56 -9.78 58.92
C GLU A 36 -20.40 -10.69 59.40
N ASP A 37 -19.78 -10.30 60.52
CA ASP A 37 -18.95 -10.99 61.52
C ASP A 37 -18.44 -12.43 61.30
N ASP A 38 -17.11 -12.62 61.33
CA ASP A 38 -16.47 -13.77 61.99
C ASP A 38 -14.99 -13.49 62.36
N ALA A 39 -14.64 -13.76 63.61
CA ALA A 39 -13.33 -13.49 64.19
C ALA A 39 -12.36 -14.67 63.97
N GLY A 40 -11.64 -14.65 62.85
CA GLY A 40 -10.56 -15.59 62.55
C GLY A 40 -9.22 -14.86 62.38
N SER A 41 -8.33 -14.97 63.37
CA SER A 41 -6.96 -14.45 63.29
C SER A 41 -6.14 -15.27 62.28
N ALA A 42 -6.21 -14.88 61.01
CA ALA A 42 -5.31 -15.33 59.96
C ALA A 42 -4.26 -14.23 59.71
N SER A 43 -2.99 -14.60 59.74
CA SER A 43 -1.86 -13.72 59.43
C SER A 43 -1.93 -13.29 57.96
N THR A 44 -2.65 -12.21 57.68
CA THR A 44 -2.74 -11.60 56.36
C THR A 44 -1.40 -10.93 56.07
N SER A 45 -0.55 -11.59 55.28
CA SER A 45 0.57 -10.92 54.62
C SER A 45 0.04 -9.66 53.92
N PRO A 46 0.71 -8.50 54.05
CA PRO A 46 0.21 -7.25 53.49
C PRO A 46 -0.08 -7.44 51.99
N PRO A 47 -1.20 -6.89 51.47
CA PRO A 47 -1.54 -7.00 50.06
C PRO A 47 -0.34 -6.50 49.24
N SER A 48 0.28 -7.40 48.47
CA SER A 48 1.41 -7.05 47.61
C SER A 48 0.94 -5.95 46.67
N LYS A 49 1.57 -4.77 46.74
CA LYS A 49 1.26 -3.63 45.88
C LYS A 49 1.18 -4.13 44.43
N PRO A 50 0.16 -3.73 43.65
CA PRO A 50 0.06 -4.18 42.27
C PRO A 50 1.36 -3.83 41.54
N MET A 51 2.04 -4.84 41.02
CA MET A 51 3.27 -4.63 40.24
C MET A 51 2.91 -3.74 39.06
N LYS A 52 3.52 -2.56 39.01
CA LYS A 52 3.41 -1.67 37.86
C LYS A 52 4.03 -2.38 36.66
N ARG A 53 3.25 -2.61 35.61
CA ARG A 53 3.74 -3.20 34.37
C ARG A 53 4.53 -2.12 33.64
N ASN A 54 5.86 -2.24 33.69
CA ASN A 54 6.76 -1.32 32.99
C ASN A 54 7.47 -2.09 31.87
N ILE A 55 7.66 -1.44 30.73
CA ILE A 55 8.47 -1.93 29.62
C ILE A 55 9.82 -1.24 29.71
N SER A 56 10.90 -2.02 29.64
CA SER A 56 12.27 -1.51 29.54
C SER A 56 12.94 -2.08 28.29
N PHE A 57 13.88 -1.32 27.75
CA PHE A 57 14.73 -1.71 26.63
C PHE A 57 16.15 -1.85 27.17
N GLN A 58 16.85 -2.91 26.77
CA GLN A 58 18.19 -3.22 27.26
C GLN A 58 19.24 -3.08 26.16
N ASN A 59 19.03 -3.75 25.04
CA ASN A 59 19.99 -3.82 23.95
C ASN A 59 19.37 -3.35 22.64
N ILE A 60 20.21 -2.81 21.77
CA ILE A 60 19.89 -2.43 20.39
C ILE A 60 20.62 -3.41 19.47
N GLU A 61 19.87 -4.05 18.57
CA GLU A 61 20.42 -4.83 17.46
C GLU A 61 20.41 -3.99 16.18
N VAL A 62 21.59 -3.77 15.60
CA VAL A 62 21.76 -3.05 14.33
C VAL A 62 22.03 -4.07 13.22
N ARG A 63 21.23 -4.02 12.15
CA ARG A 63 21.38 -4.90 10.98
C ARG A 63 21.78 -4.11 9.75
N GLU A 64 22.77 -4.60 9.02
CA GLU A 64 23.22 -4.03 7.76
C GLU A 64 22.63 -4.79 6.56
N TYR A 65 21.89 -4.08 5.71
CA TYR A 65 21.22 -4.65 4.53
C TYR A 65 21.91 -4.24 3.23
N GLU A 66 21.85 -5.13 2.24
CA GLU A 66 22.33 -4.82 0.88
C GLU A 66 21.56 -3.65 0.25
N ARG A 67 22.24 -2.85 -0.57
CA ARG A 67 21.60 -1.83 -1.41
C ARG A 67 21.06 -2.48 -2.68
N ALA A 68 19.88 -2.04 -3.12
CA ALA A 68 19.27 -2.53 -4.36
C ALA A 68 18.57 -1.41 -5.13
N VAL A 69 18.25 -1.68 -6.40
CA VAL A 69 17.43 -0.80 -7.25
C VAL A 69 15.99 -0.85 -6.76
N GLY A 70 15.41 0.30 -6.41
CA GLY A 70 14.03 0.39 -5.92
C GLY A 70 12.99 0.69 -7.00
N ASP A 71 11.77 0.98 -6.55
CA ASP A 71 10.64 1.42 -7.37
C ASP A 71 9.95 2.69 -6.82
N HIS A 72 10.51 3.30 -5.76
CA HIS A 72 9.86 4.38 -5.03
C HIS A 72 9.72 5.66 -5.87
N PRO A 73 8.49 6.13 -6.18
CA PRO A 73 8.29 7.23 -7.11
C PRO A 73 8.47 8.63 -6.50
N CYS A 74 8.77 8.75 -5.19
CA CYS A 74 8.95 10.05 -4.53
C CYS A 74 10.37 10.61 -4.64
N VAL A 75 11.30 9.89 -5.30
CA VAL A 75 12.63 10.44 -5.60
C VAL A 75 12.52 11.69 -6.47
N SER A 76 13.38 12.68 -6.28
CA SER A 76 13.34 13.90 -7.10
C SER A 76 13.70 13.60 -8.57
N SER A 77 14.81 12.91 -8.81
CA SER A 77 15.32 12.55 -10.14
C SER A 77 16.19 11.29 -10.12
N GLY A 78 16.38 10.65 -11.28
CA GLY A 78 17.21 9.46 -11.41
C GLY A 78 16.61 8.20 -10.73
N PRO A 79 17.44 7.17 -10.51
CA PRO A 79 16.96 5.90 -9.98
C PRO A 79 16.64 6.00 -8.47
N PRO A 80 15.61 5.27 -8.00
CA PRO A 80 15.39 5.04 -6.58
C PRO A 80 16.35 4.00 -6.01
N LEU A 81 16.78 4.23 -4.76
CA LEU A 81 17.48 3.24 -3.93
C LEU A 81 16.46 2.54 -3.05
N THR A 82 16.69 1.25 -2.79
CA THR A 82 16.02 0.48 -1.74
C THR A 82 17.05 -0.35 -0.98
N ILE A 83 16.59 -0.98 0.10
CA ILE A 83 17.31 -2.05 0.79
C ILE A 83 16.80 -3.40 0.28
N GLY A 84 17.70 -4.37 0.14
CA GLY A 84 17.34 -5.76 -0.14
C GLY A 84 16.92 -6.51 1.13
N TRP A 85 16.66 -7.81 0.96
CA TRP A 85 16.20 -8.67 2.06
C TRP A 85 17.36 -9.33 2.82
N LYS A 86 18.53 -9.42 2.20
CA LYS A 86 19.71 -10.01 2.82
C LYS A 86 20.38 -9.00 3.75
N HIS A 87 20.70 -9.46 4.95
CA HIS A 87 21.56 -8.73 5.89
C HIS A 87 22.83 -9.54 6.13
N THR A 88 23.95 -8.83 6.34
CA THR A 88 25.25 -9.48 6.57
C THR A 88 25.49 -9.63 8.06
N ASP A 89 25.46 -8.52 8.79
CA ASP A 89 25.92 -8.47 10.17
C ASP A 89 24.84 -7.93 11.12
N VAL A 90 24.83 -8.49 12.33
CA VAL A 90 24.00 -8.03 13.45
C VAL A 90 24.92 -7.62 14.59
N VAL A 91 24.95 -6.33 14.90
CA VAL A 91 25.72 -5.79 16.02
C VAL A 91 24.77 -5.52 17.18
N SER A 92 25.07 -6.06 18.37
CA SER A 92 24.31 -5.80 19.59
C SER A 92 25.09 -4.85 20.51
N VAL A 93 24.47 -3.73 20.88
CA VAL A 93 25.04 -2.71 21.78
C VAL A 93 24.05 -2.44 22.90
N SER A 94 24.55 -2.14 24.11
CA SER A 94 23.66 -1.72 25.20
C SER A 94 23.01 -0.37 24.84
N LEU A 95 21.76 -0.16 25.28
CA LEU A 95 21.05 1.09 25.01
C LEU A 95 21.80 2.30 25.57
N ASP A 96 22.35 2.16 26.78
CA ASP A 96 23.08 3.24 27.46
C ASP A 96 24.35 3.62 26.69
N ASP A 97 25.14 2.65 26.23
CA ASP A 97 26.35 2.92 25.45
C ASP A 97 26.02 3.59 24.11
N TYR A 98 24.94 3.16 23.45
CA TYR A 98 24.50 3.75 22.19
C TYR A 98 24.09 5.21 22.34
N GLU A 99 23.26 5.55 23.34
CA GLU A 99 22.82 6.92 23.57
C GLU A 99 23.98 7.82 24.05
N ASN A 100 24.92 7.29 24.84
CA ASN A 100 26.13 8.03 25.25
C ASN A 100 27.07 8.32 24.07
N ALA A 101 27.15 7.43 23.08
CA ALA A 101 28.01 7.58 21.90
C ALA A 101 27.34 8.31 20.73
N LYS A 102 26.07 8.70 20.87
CA LYS A 102 25.25 9.23 19.78
C LYS A 102 25.73 10.62 19.35
N PRO A 103 26.06 10.83 18.06
CA PRO A 103 26.44 12.15 17.56
C PRO A 103 25.21 13.07 17.47
N GLU A 104 25.46 14.36 17.22
CA GLU A 104 24.39 15.32 16.95
C GLU A 104 23.50 14.87 15.78
N ALA A 105 22.21 15.21 15.87
CA ALA A 105 21.23 14.85 14.86
C ALA A 105 21.57 15.51 13.52
N ARG A 106 21.69 14.69 12.47
CA ARG A 106 21.95 15.17 11.10
C ARG A 106 20.84 16.08 10.61
N THR A 107 21.22 17.11 9.86
CA THR A 107 20.25 17.99 9.21
C THR A 107 19.52 17.25 8.08
N ARG A 108 18.36 17.78 7.66
CA ARG A 108 17.61 17.22 6.53
C ARG A 108 18.47 17.11 5.26
N VAL A 109 19.36 18.07 5.02
CA VAL A 109 20.22 18.10 3.83
C VAL A 109 21.26 16.99 3.88
N GLU A 110 21.86 16.73 5.04
CA GLU A 110 22.83 15.65 5.26
C GLU A 110 22.22 14.25 5.13
N MET A 111 20.91 14.12 5.38
CA MET A 111 20.19 12.86 5.15
C MET A 111 19.81 12.64 3.68
N MET A 112 19.93 13.65 2.81
CA MET A 112 19.58 13.52 1.40
C MET A 112 20.76 13.01 0.58
N ILE A 113 20.57 11.86 -0.09
CA ILE A 113 21.56 11.31 -1.01
C ILE A 113 21.35 11.95 -2.40
N PRO A 114 22.35 12.62 -3.00
CA PRO A 114 22.24 13.20 -4.34
C PRO A 114 22.05 12.15 -5.43
N ARG A 115 21.51 12.55 -6.59
CA ARG A 115 21.28 11.65 -7.73
C ARG A 115 22.55 10.90 -8.16
N ARG A 116 23.66 11.62 -8.32
CA ARG A 116 24.94 11.03 -8.76
C ARG A 116 25.43 9.97 -7.78
N GLU A 117 25.28 10.25 -6.48
CA GLU A 117 25.66 9.33 -5.42
C GLU A 117 24.79 8.07 -5.44
N ARG A 118 23.47 8.21 -5.66
CA ARG A 118 22.59 7.04 -5.86
C ARG A 118 23.00 6.19 -7.05
N GLU A 119 23.33 6.81 -8.18
CA GLU A 119 23.81 6.10 -9.37
C GLU A 119 25.15 5.40 -9.11
N ASN A 120 26.03 6.01 -8.32
CA ASN A 120 27.30 5.41 -7.91
C ASN A 120 27.08 4.18 -7.02
N ILE A 121 26.31 4.33 -5.93
CA ILE A 121 25.93 3.25 -5.00
C ILE A 121 25.36 2.06 -5.76
N LEU A 122 24.44 2.29 -6.71
CA LEU A 122 23.85 1.21 -7.50
C LEU A 122 24.87 0.46 -8.36
N ARG A 123 25.86 1.17 -8.92
CA ARG A 123 26.90 0.55 -9.76
C ARG A 123 27.94 -0.19 -8.93
N THR A 124 28.36 0.39 -7.81
CA THR A 124 29.50 -0.13 -7.03
C THR A 124 29.08 -1.14 -5.98
N GLU A 125 27.96 -0.92 -5.29
CA GLU A 125 27.52 -1.77 -4.17
C GLU A 125 26.47 -2.78 -4.61
N ALA A 126 25.49 -2.36 -5.43
CA ALA A 126 24.39 -3.23 -5.88
C ALA A 126 24.71 -4.01 -7.17
N ASN A 127 25.88 -3.79 -7.79
CA ASN A 127 26.27 -4.35 -9.09
C ASN A 127 25.22 -4.18 -10.20
N ALA A 128 24.40 -3.12 -10.10
CA ALA A 128 23.31 -2.88 -11.04
C ALA A 128 23.86 -2.40 -12.38
N THR A 129 23.36 -3.01 -13.45
CA THR A 129 23.72 -2.61 -14.81
C THR A 129 23.12 -1.25 -15.16
N THR A 130 23.73 -0.53 -16.10
CA THR A 130 23.19 0.73 -16.61
C THR A 130 21.76 0.55 -17.16
N GLY A 131 21.48 -0.59 -17.78
CA GLY A 131 20.14 -0.92 -18.30
C GLY A 131 19.09 -1.02 -17.19
N GLU A 132 19.40 -1.67 -16.08
CA GLU A 132 18.50 -1.78 -14.92
C GLU A 132 18.24 -0.43 -14.27
N ILE A 133 19.28 0.38 -14.10
CA ILE A 133 19.19 1.75 -13.58
C ILE A 133 18.25 2.59 -14.47
N MET A 134 18.41 2.50 -15.79
CA MET A 134 17.55 3.21 -16.75
C MET A 134 16.11 2.70 -16.71
N LYS A 135 15.91 1.38 -16.62
CA LYS A 135 14.58 0.75 -16.53
C LYS A 135 13.84 1.23 -15.28
N ALA A 136 14.49 1.23 -14.12
CA ALA A 136 13.91 1.70 -12.86
C ALA A 136 13.61 3.21 -12.87
N THR A 137 14.50 4.01 -13.46
CA THR A 137 14.24 5.45 -13.63
C THR A 137 13.01 5.68 -14.52
N LYS A 138 12.88 4.90 -15.60
CA LYS A 138 11.74 4.98 -16.53
C LYS A 138 10.44 4.59 -15.85
N SER A 139 10.40 3.47 -15.11
CA SER A 139 9.20 3.02 -14.41
C SER A 139 8.72 4.05 -13.38
N VAL A 140 9.64 4.62 -12.59
CA VAL A 140 9.33 5.70 -11.64
C VAL A 140 8.74 6.92 -12.34
N ASN A 141 9.32 7.35 -13.46
CA ASN A 141 8.81 8.51 -14.20
C ASN A 141 7.41 8.26 -14.77
N ILE A 142 7.12 7.03 -15.22
CA ILE A 142 5.77 6.63 -15.63
C ILE A 142 4.80 6.75 -14.44
N ILE A 143 5.16 6.20 -13.27
CA ILE A 143 4.32 6.26 -12.06
C ILE A 143 4.07 7.72 -11.65
N LYS A 144 5.11 8.57 -11.65
CA LYS A 144 4.95 10.01 -11.38
C LYS A 144 4.01 10.68 -12.38
N GLY A 145 4.14 10.37 -13.66
CA GLY A 145 3.25 10.88 -14.71
C GLY A 145 1.79 10.48 -14.47
N ASN A 146 1.56 9.20 -14.15
CA ASN A 146 0.23 8.68 -13.83
C ASN A 146 -0.35 9.33 -12.56
N ARG A 147 0.46 9.55 -11.51
CA ARG A 147 0.04 10.25 -10.30
C ARG A 147 -0.35 11.70 -10.57
N LYS A 148 0.41 12.41 -11.41
CA LYS A 148 0.06 13.78 -11.83
C LYS A 148 -1.26 13.82 -12.60
N LYS A 149 -1.48 12.88 -13.51
CA LYS A 149 -2.76 12.74 -14.22
C LYS A 149 -3.89 12.45 -13.25
N THR A 150 -3.73 11.46 -12.38
CA THR A 150 -4.74 11.10 -11.37
C THR A 150 -5.09 12.29 -10.50
N ALA A 151 -4.09 12.98 -9.92
CA ALA A 151 -4.32 14.17 -9.09
C ALA A 151 -5.02 15.31 -9.85
N ALA A 152 -4.72 15.50 -11.14
CA ALA A 152 -5.41 16.48 -11.97
C ALA A 152 -6.84 16.06 -12.35
N THR A 153 -7.11 14.76 -12.39
CA THR A 153 -8.41 14.19 -12.77
C THR A 153 -9.33 13.95 -11.57
N THR A 154 -8.80 13.83 -10.35
CA THR A 154 -9.58 13.57 -9.12
C THR A 154 -10.77 14.54 -8.97
N ASP A 155 -10.55 15.84 -9.24
CA ASP A 155 -11.59 16.86 -9.12
C ASP A 155 -12.42 17.04 -10.41
N MET A 156 -12.09 16.29 -11.47
CA MET A 156 -12.73 16.37 -12.79
C MET A 156 -13.67 15.20 -13.09
N HIS A 157 -14.19 14.51 -12.07
CA HIS A 157 -15.13 13.39 -12.24
C HIS A 157 -16.28 13.71 -13.20
N HIS A 158 -16.93 14.88 -13.04
CA HIS A 158 -18.04 15.31 -13.90
C HIS A 158 -17.62 15.58 -15.35
N ILE A 159 -16.41 16.11 -15.57
CA ILE A 159 -15.89 16.36 -16.92
C ILE A 159 -15.51 15.03 -17.57
N GLN A 160 -14.99 14.08 -16.79
CA GLN A 160 -14.68 12.74 -17.26
C GLN A 160 -15.97 12.03 -17.73
N GLU A 161 -17.04 12.05 -16.93
CA GLU A 161 -18.38 11.56 -17.31
C GLU A 161 -18.92 12.25 -18.56
N ALA A 162 -18.79 13.58 -18.67
CA ALA A 162 -19.23 14.33 -19.83
C ALA A 162 -18.43 13.97 -21.09
N THR A 163 -17.11 13.83 -21.00
CA THR A 163 -16.26 13.41 -22.13
C THR A 163 -16.55 11.98 -22.55
N GLU A 164 -16.85 11.08 -21.62
CA GLU A 164 -17.30 9.72 -21.93
C GLU A 164 -18.64 9.74 -22.68
N PHE A 165 -19.60 10.54 -22.22
CA PHE A 165 -20.87 10.73 -22.92
C PHE A 165 -20.67 11.23 -24.36
N VAL A 166 -19.80 12.23 -24.54
CA VAL A 166 -19.49 12.79 -25.86
C VAL A 166 -18.80 11.76 -26.74
N ASN A 167 -17.81 11.03 -26.23
CA ASN A 167 -17.14 9.95 -26.97
C ASN A 167 -18.13 8.85 -27.39
N ARG A 168 -19.05 8.45 -26.50
CA ARG A 168 -20.08 7.47 -26.82
C ARG A 168 -21.03 7.98 -27.90
N ARG A 169 -21.40 9.26 -27.84
CA ARG A 169 -22.24 9.90 -28.86
C ARG A 169 -21.53 9.98 -30.21
N LEU A 170 -20.26 10.37 -30.23
CA LEU A 170 -19.43 10.42 -31.43
C LEU A 170 -19.24 9.03 -32.03
N LYS A 171 -18.97 8.01 -31.20
CA LYS A 171 -18.85 6.61 -31.64
C LYS A 171 -20.14 6.10 -32.27
N ARG A 172 -21.32 6.49 -31.77
CA ARG A 172 -22.60 6.19 -32.42
C ARG A 172 -22.76 6.87 -33.77
N VAL A 173 -22.36 8.14 -33.87
CA VAL A 173 -22.43 8.88 -35.14
C VAL A 173 -21.46 8.33 -36.18
N THR A 174 -20.26 7.89 -35.78
CA THR A 174 -19.24 7.38 -36.71
C THR A 174 -19.40 5.89 -37.04
N SER A 175 -19.98 5.07 -36.15
CA SER A 175 -20.21 3.64 -36.41
C SER A 175 -21.58 3.32 -36.99
N GLY A 176 -22.55 4.24 -36.89
CA GLY A 176 -23.92 4.01 -37.35
C GLY A 176 -24.67 2.90 -36.58
N LYS A 177 -24.09 2.39 -35.50
CA LYS A 177 -24.66 1.30 -34.70
C LYS A 177 -25.81 1.80 -33.82
N ASP A 178 -26.85 0.99 -33.74
CA ASP A 178 -27.96 1.21 -32.83
C ASP A 178 -27.53 0.97 -31.37
N LYS A 179 -28.27 1.51 -30.41
CA LYS A 179 -28.02 1.38 -28.97
C LYS A 179 -27.98 -0.07 -28.51
N ASP A 180 -28.85 -0.91 -29.06
CA ASP A 180 -28.96 -2.32 -28.67
C ASP A 180 -27.71 -3.10 -29.11
N GLN A 181 -27.22 -2.86 -30.33
CA GLN A 181 -25.96 -3.43 -30.82
C GLN A 181 -24.75 -2.91 -30.04
N GLU A 182 -24.73 -1.63 -29.67
CA GLU A 182 -23.66 -1.07 -28.83
C GLU A 182 -23.65 -1.71 -27.44
N GLN A 183 -24.83 -1.99 -26.88
CA GLN A 183 -24.95 -2.67 -25.59
C GLN A 183 -24.48 -4.12 -25.69
N GLU A 184 -24.90 -4.88 -26.69
CA GLU A 184 -24.43 -6.25 -26.95
C GLU A 184 -22.92 -6.31 -27.12
N ASP A 185 -22.32 -5.44 -27.95
CA ASP A 185 -20.88 -5.33 -28.12
C ASP A 185 -20.15 -5.05 -26.79
N LEU A 186 -20.73 -4.20 -25.94
CA LEU A 186 -20.15 -3.88 -24.63
C LEU A 186 -20.19 -5.09 -23.69
N TRP A 187 -21.31 -5.83 -23.68
CA TRP A 187 -21.44 -7.07 -22.92
C TRP A 187 -20.50 -8.15 -23.43
N GLU A 188 -20.36 -8.32 -24.74
CA GLU A 188 -19.40 -9.26 -25.34
C GLU A 188 -17.96 -8.89 -25.00
N ASN A 189 -17.57 -7.63 -25.13
CA ASN A 189 -16.22 -7.18 -24.78
C ASN A 189 -15.95 -7.36 -23.28
N ALA A 190 -16.90 -7.01 -22.41
CA ALA A 190 -16.76 -7.21 -20.97
C ALA A 190 -16.61 -8.71 -20.64
N HIS A 191 -17.40 -9.57 -21.29
CA HIS A 191 -17.34 -11.02 -21.14
C HIS A 191 -16.00 -11.60 -21.63
N GLN A 192 -15.51 -11.17 -22.80
CA GLN A 192 -14.21 -11.58 -23.32
C GLN A 192 -13.06 -11.15 -22.39
N VAL A 193 -13.13 -9.95 -21.82
CA VAL A 193 -12.14 -9.48 -20.85
C VAL A 193 -12.18 -10.33 -19.57
N ALA A 194 -13.38 -10.66 -19.07
CA ALA A 194 -13.53 -11.53 -17.91
C ALA A 194 -12.97 -12.93 -18.16
N LEU A 195 -13.31 -13.54 -19.30
CA LEU A 195 -12.76 -14.84 -19.73
C LEU A 195 -11.24 -14.79 -19.84
N LYS A 196 -10.68 -13.73 -20.42
CA LYS A 196 -9.22 -13.58 -20.56
C LYS A 196 -8.53 -13.48 -19.19
N LYS A 197 -9.12 -12.77 -18.23
CA LYS A 197 -8.59 -12.71 -16.87
C LYS A 197 -8.69 -14.05 -16.13
N TYR A 198 -9.79 -14.79 -16.33
CA TYR A 198 -9.92 -16.15 -15.80
C TYR A 198 -8.85 -17.09 -16.39
N MET A 199 -8.65 -17.06 -17.70
CA MET A 199 -7.61 -17.87 -18.37
C MET A 199 -6.19 -17.50 -17.92
N ASN A 200 -6.00 -16.26 -17.49
CA ASN A 200 -4.74 -15.79 -16.89
C ASN A 200 -4.62 -16.09 -15.38
N GLY A 201 -5.64 -16.71 -14.76
CA GLY A 201 -5.64 -17.06 -13.33
C GLY A 201 -5.88 -15.87 -12.37
N GLU A 202 -6.36 -14.73 -12.87
CA GLU A 202 -6.58 -13.50 -12.07
C GLU A 202 -8.00 -13.41 -11.45
N LEU A 203 -8.90 -14.36 -11.75
CA LEU A 203 -10.31 -14.31 -11.36
C LEU A 203 -10.81 -15.69 -10.89
N ASP A 204 -11.51 -15.71 -9.75
CA ASP A 204 -12.09 -16.91 -9.13
C ASP A 204 -13.23 -17.51 -10.01
N PRO A 205 -13.23 -18.83 -10.28
CA PRO A 205 -14.22 -19.49 -11.15
C PRO A 205 -15.68 -19.28 -10.74
N SER A 206 -15.95 -19.03 -9.47
CA SER A 206 -17.31 -18.93 -8.91
C SER A 206 -18.13 -17.72 -9.40
N LEU A 207 -17.49 -16.68 -9.94
CA LEU A 207 -18.16 -15.46 -10.42
C LEU A 207 -18.70 -15.56 -11.87
N ILE A 208 -18.35 -16.60 -12.62
CA ILE A 208 -18.79 -16.76 -14.02
C ILE A 208 -20.16 -17.48 -14.07
N GLU A 209 -20.43 -18.37 -13.12
CA GLU A 209 -21.66 -19.19 -13.11
C GLU A 209 -22.93 -18.42 -12.73
N GLU A 210 -22.83 -17.34 -11.93
CA GLU A 210 -24.00 -16.51 -11.59
C GLU A 210 -24.56 -15.70 -12.78
N SER A 211 -23.82 -15.59 -13.88
CA SER A 211 -24.26 -14.86 -15.08
C SER A 211 -25.24 -15.64 -15.98
N GLY A 212 -25.49 -16.92 -15.68
CA GLY A 212 -26.51 -17.73 -16.38
C GLY A 212 -26.18 -18.11 -17.83
N VAL A 213 -24.96 -17.85 -18.32
CA VAL A 213 -24.55 -18.17 -19.69
C VAL A 213 -23.53 -19.31 -19.68
N LYS A 214 -23.88 -20.44 -20.33
CA LYS A 214 -23.00 -21.60 -20.47
C LYS A 214 -21.78 -21.26 -21.34
N PRO A 215 -20.57 -21.72 -21.00
CA PRO A 215 -19.39 -21.54 -21.85
C PRO A 215 -19.62 -22.20 -23.23
N PRO A 216 -19.01 -21.69 -24.31
CA PRO A 216 -19.14 -22.25 -25.64
C PRO A 216 -18.75 -23.73 -25.61
N THR A 217 -19.75 -24.57 -25.88
CA THR A 217 -19.64 -26.03 -25.95
C THR A 217 -19.05 -26.38 -27.31
N SER A 218 -17.72 -26.30 -27.43
CA SER A 218 -16.92 -27.09 -28.40
C SER A 218 -15.44 -26.70 -28.36
N ILE A 219 -14.73 -27.27 -27.40
CA ILE A 219 -13.41 -27.82 -27.72
C ILE A 219 -13.48 -29.27 -27.23
N THR A 220 -13.92 -30.16 -28.10
CA THR A 220 -13.69 -31.59 -27.93
C THR A 220 -12.20 -31.80 -27.99
N PHE A 221 -11.57 -31.89 -26.82
CA PHE A 221 -10.24 -32.43 -26.68
C PHE A 221 -10.36 -33.92 -27.01
N SER A 222 -10.11 -34.27 -28.27
CA SER A 222 -9.95 -35.66 -28.70
C SER A 222 -8.79 -36.25 -27.89
N PRO A 223 -9.01 -37.30 -27.07
CA PRO A 223 -7.92 -38.01 -26.44
C PRO A 223 -7.08 -38.62 -27.56
N SER A 224 -5.81 -38.22 -27.63
CA SER A 224 -4.81 -38.89 -28.46
C SER A 224 -4.80 -40.37 -28.11
N GLU A 225 -5.04 -41.20 -29.12
CA GLU A 225 -5.02 -42.65 -29.05
C GLU A 225 -3.73 -43.12 -28.37
N GLU A 226 -3.91 -44.01 -27.39
CA GLU A 226 -2.84 -44.76 -26.76
C GLU A 226 -2.17 -45.65 -27.82
N ASP A 227 -0.89 -45.38 -28.04
CA ASP A 227 0.01 -46.15 -28.88
C ASP A 227 0.31 -47.50 -28.18
N ASN A 228 -0.56 -48.48 -28.41
CA ASN A 228 -0.33 -49.89 -28.09
C ASN A 228 0.36 -50.57 -29.28
N GLY A 229 1.67 -50.81 -29.22
CA GLY A 229 2.34 -51.54 -30.31
C GLY A 229 3.84 -51.83 -30.16
N LEU A 230 4.15 -52.82 -29.34
CA LEU A 230 5.37 -53.65 -29.27
C LEU A 230 6.15 -53.95 -30.58
N SER A 231 7.46 -54.25 -30.37
CA SER A 231 8.46 -54.98 -31.18
C SER A 231 9.16 -54.20 -32.31
N PHE A 232 10.50 -54.17 -32.42
CA PHE A 232 11.54 -55.19 -32.18
C PHE A 232 12.76 -54.64 -31.43
#